data_AF-A0A1G4S3J6-F1
#
_entry.id   AF-A0A1G4S3J6-F1
#
_cell.length_a   1.000
_cell.length_b   1.000
_cell.length_c   1.000
_cell.angle_alpha   90.00
_cell.angle_beta   90.00
_cell.angle_gamma   90.00
#
_symmetry.space_group_name_H-M   'P 1'
#
loop_
_entity.id
_entity.type
_entity.pdbx_description
1 polymer ?
#
loop_
_entity_poly.entity_id
_entity_poly.type
_entity_poly.pdbx_seq_one_letter_code
_entity_poly.pdbx_strand_id
1 'polypeptide(L)'
;MKTRENDKLLESTFREEYEKIPPFLRLNRKTFTVAGVLVGIAVIFAIVLICVAVQDSDKGMLYGFESMINLTSIITMLIICISPVGLWFAYCYYREKKAFKKASDFAAMHARWQEEKIHDRYADYQYRTDKPEDSKPKADADLFEPRVCRRCGNVQFDMSDKCSECGTDMDID
;
A
#
# COMPACT_ATOMS: atom_id res chain seq x y z
N MET A 1 0.84 -20.60 -3.48
CA MET A 1 0.01 -20.34 -2.27
C MET A 1 -0.05 -18.85 -2.01
N LYS A 2 -1.24 -18.23 -1.91
CA LYS A 2 -1.39 -16.87 -1.37
C LYS A 2 -1.38 -16.97 0.15
N THR A 3 -0.20 -16.86 0.76
CA THR A 3 -0.10 -16.90 2.22
C THR A 3 -0.49 -15.55 2.80
N ARG A 4 -1.42 -15.56 3.75
CA ARG A 4 -1.85 -14.42 4.58
C ARG A 4 -0.68 -13.61 5.18
N GLU A 5 0.51 -14.22 5.25
CA GLU A 5 1.76 -13.60 5.69
C GLU A 5 2.32 -12.61 4.66
N ASN A 6 2.23 -12.90 3.36
CA ASN A 6 2.66 -11.97 2.32
C ASN A 6 1.81 -10.70 2.32
N ASP A 7 0.51 -10.81 2.60
CA ASP A 7 -0.39 -9.65 2.72
C ASP A 7 0.00 -8.77 3.92
N LYS A 8 0.33 -9.37 5.06
CA LYS A 8 0.83 -8.63 6.25
C LYS A 8 2.19 -7.97 5.99
N LEU A 9 3.07 -8.65 5.27
CA LEU A 9 4.39 -8.11 4.92
C LEU A 9 4.27 -6.93 3.95
N LEU A 10 3.39 -7.06 2.96
CA LEU A 10 3.08 -5.99 2.02
C LEU A 10 2.44 -4.80 2.73
N GLU A 11 1.49 -5.03 3.64
CA GLU A 11 0.84 -3.97 4.40
C GLU A 11 1.80 -3.23 5.33
N SER A 12 2.69 -3.95 6.04
CA SER A 12 3.70 -3.34 6.90
C SER A 12 4.74 -2.53 6.11
N THR A 13 5.26 -3.09 5.01
CA THR A 13 6.22 -2.40 4.14
C THR A 13 5.59 -1.17 3.48
N PHE A 14 4.34 -1.29 3.03
CA PHE A 14 3.59 -0.16 2.51
C PHE A 14 3.39 0.91 3.58
N ARG A 15 3.00 0.53 4.81
CA ARG A 15 2.80 1.47 5.92
C ARG A 15 4.09 2.22 6.26
N GLU A 16 5.23 1.55 6.27
CA GLU A 16 6.53 2.18 6.53
C GLU A 16 6.90 3.21 5.44
N GLU A 17 6.76 2.86 4.16
CA GLU A 17 7.01 3.79 3.05
C GLU A 17 5.96 4.92 3.00
N TYR A 18 4.72 4.64 3.41
CA TYR A 18 3.64 5.61 3.50
C TYR A 18 3.86 6.60 4.66
N GLU A 19 4.43 6.14 5.76
CA GLU A 19 4.76 6.99 6.91
C GLU A 19 5.85 8.02 6.60
N LYS A 20 6.75 7.71 5.66
CA LYS A 20 7.76 8.65 5.14
C LYS A 20 7.14 9.80 4.32
N ILE A 21 5.88 9.69 3.89
CA ILE A 21 5.17 10.76 3.19
C ILE A 21 4.65 11.76 4.23
N PRO A 22 4.92 13.07 4.10
CA PRO A 22 4.40 14.08 5.02
C PRO A 22 2.87 14.01 5.10
N PRO A 23 2.26 14.24 6.28
CA PRO A 23 0.83 14.02 6.48
C PRO A 23 -0.06 14.89 5.59
N PHE A 24 0.42 16.06 5.17
CA PHE A 24 -0.29 16.94 4.25
C PHE A 24 -0.31 16.42 2.81
N LEU A 25 0.68 15.60 2.40
CA LEU A 25 0.82 14.97 1.08
C LEU A 25 0.15 13.60 0.97
N ARG A 26 -0.53 13.15 2.02
CA ARG A 26 -1.26 11.88 2.03
C ARG A 26 -2.67 12.11 1.49
N LEU A 27 -3.13 11.24 0.59
CA LEU A 27 -4.54 11.21 0.21
C LEU A 27 -5.34 10.63 1.37
N ASN A 28 -5.75 11.50 2.28
CA ASN A 28 -6.58 11.16 3.39
C ASN A 28 -7.92 11.87 3.24
N ARG A 29 -9.02 11.26 3.71
CA ARG A 29 -10.35 11.87 3.58
C ARG A 29 -10.37 13.27 4.19
N LYS A 30 -9.63 13.47 5.29
CA LYS A 30 -9.46 14.77 5.96
C LYS A 30 -8.71 15.79 5.11
N THR A 31 -7.60 15.41 4.47
CA THR A 31 -6.81 16.34 3.63
C THR A 31 -7.59 16.73 2.38
N PHE A 32 -8.38 15.81 1.81
CA PHE A 32 -9.30 16.11 0.71
C PHE A 32 -10.41 17.07 1.13
N THR A 33 -11.04 16.87 2.30
CA THR A 33 -12.06 17.79 2.82
C THR A 33 -11.48 19.19 3.07
N VAL A 34 -10.30 19.28 3.69
CA VAL A 34 -9.65 20.57 3.94
C VAL A 34 -9.28 21.28 2.63
N ALA A 35 -8.70 20.56 1.66
CA ALA A 35 -8.39 21.11 0.34
C ALA A 35 -9.66 21.58 -0.39
N GLY A 36 -10.74 20.79 -0.34
CA GLY A 36 -12.02 21.15 -0.94
C GLY A 36 -12.66 22.39 -0.30
N VAL A 37 -12.58 22.53 1.02
CA VAL A 37 -13.04 23.73 1.73
C VAL A 37 -12.23 24.96 1.33
N LEU A 38 -10.90 24.84 1.25
CA LEU A 38 -10.02 25.94 0.82
C LEU A 38 -10.32 26.38 -0.63
N VAL A 39 -10.54 25.44 -1.53
CA VAL A 39 -10.96 25.75 -2.92
C VAL A 39 -12.33 26.41 -2.92
N GLY A 40 -13.29 25.91 -2.14
CA GLY A 40 -14.62 26.51 -2.02
C GLY A 40 -14.55 27.97 -1.54
N ILE A 41 -13.75 28.25 -0.51
CA ILE A 41 -13.52 29.61 -0.01
C ILE A 41 -12.88 30.49 -1.09
N ALA A 42 -11.85 29.99 -1.79
CA ALA A 42 -11.18 30.73 -2.86
C ALA A 42 -12.12 31.06 -4.03
N VAL A 43 -12.99 30.12 -4.41
CA VAL A 43 -14.01 30.33 -5.46
C VAL A 43 -15.04 31.37 -5.01
N ILE A 44 -15.54 31.28 -3.78
CA ILE A 44 -16.48 32.28 -3.23
C ILE A 44 -15.83 33.67 -3.21
N PHE A 45 -14.58 33.77 -2.76
CA PHE A 45 -13.84 35.04 -2.73
C PHE A 45 -13.65 35.61 -4.14
N ALA A 46 -13.31 34.77 -5.12
CA ALA A 46 -13.22 35.17 -6.52
C ALA A 46 -14.58 35.71 -7.03
N ILE A 47 -15.69 35.01 -6.75
CA ILE A 47 -17.04 35.46 -7.12
C ILE A 47 -17.36 36.83 -6.51
N VAL A 48 -17.05 37.04 -5.24
CA VAL A 48 -17.27 38.34 -4.57
C VAL A 48 -16.47 39.45 -5.25
N LEU A 49 -15.19 39.22 -5.56
CA LEU A 49 -14.36 40.20 -6.27
C LEU A 49 -14.92 40.54 -7.64
N ILE A 50 -15.45 39.54 -8.36
CA ILE A 50 -16.09 39.73 -9.66
C ILE A 50 -17.36 40.57 -9.52
N CYS A 51 -18.21 40.27 -8.54
CA CYS A 51 -19.43 41.04 -8.29
C CYS A 51 -19.12 42.51 -7.96
N VAL A 52 -18.06 42.77 -7.18
CA VAL A 52 -17.59 44.14 -6.87
C VAL A 52 -17.06 44.83 -8.12
N ALA A 53 -16.25 44.15 -8.94
CA ALA A 53 -15.71 44.70 -10.18
C ALA A 53 -16.80 45.03 -11.21
N VAL A 54 -17.85 44.21 -11.30
CA VAL A 54 -19.01 44.45 -12.17
C VAL A 54 -19.81 45.67 -11.69
N GLN A 55 -20.02 45.83 -10.39
CA GLN A 55 -20.75 46.99 -9.85
C GLN A 55 -20.06 48.34 -10.13
N ASP A 56 -18.72 48.38 -10.17
CA ASP A 56 -18.02 49.63 -10.49
C ASP A 56 -17.98 49.92 -12.00
N SER A 57 -18.13 48.89 -12.85
CA SER A 57 -18.14 49.03 -14.32
C SER A 57 -19.42 49.69 -14.88
N ASP A 58 -20.53 49.69 -14.12
CA ASP A 58 -21.78 50.37 -14.52
C ASP A 58 -21.65 51.91 -14.61
N LYS A 59 -20.49 52.47 -14.26
CA LYS A 59 -20.20 53.92 -14.39
C LYS A 59 -19.56 54.32 -15.72
N GLY A 60 -19.29 53.41 -16.67
CA GLY A 60 -18.68 53.77 -17.96
C GLY A 60 -18.97 52.78 -19.10
N MET A 61 -19.61 53.25 -20.17
CA MET A 61 -20.02 52.45 -21.33
C MET A 61 -18.84 51.89 -22.17
N LEU A 62 -18.69 50.56 -22.22
CA LEU A 62 -18.11 49.81 -23.37
C LEU A 62 -18.49 48.31 -23.32
N TYR A 63 -19.80 48.04 -23.36
CA TYR A 63 -20.48 46.78 -23.02
C TYR A 63 -20.09 45.49 -23.80
N GLY A 64 -19.35 45.56 -24.91
CA GLY A 64 -19.03 44.38 -25.73
C GLY A 64 -17.65 43.77 -25.47
N PHE A 65 -16.61 44.61 -25.39
CA PHE A 65 -15.22 44.17 -25.24
C PHE A 65 -14.85 43.93 -23.77
N GLU A 66 -15.37 44.74 -22.85
CA GLU A 66 -15.14 44.56 -21.41
C GLU A 66 -15.82 43.30 -20.85
N SER A 67 -16.98 42.92 -21.40
CA SER A 67 -17.68 41.69 -21.01
C SER A 67 -16.90 40.43 -21.37
N MET A 68 -16.25 40.40 -22.54
CA MET A 68 -15.35 39.30 -22.91
C MET A 68 -14.06 39.31 -22.09
N ILE A 69 -13.45 40.46 -21.83
CA ILE A 69 -12.26 40.57 -20.97
C ILE A 69 -12.58 40.11 -19.54
N ASN A 70 -13.75 40.48 -19.01
CA ASN A 70 -14.23 40.04 -17.71
C ASN A 70 -14.43 38.52 -17.68
N LEU A 71 -15.13 37.93 -18.66
CA LEU A 71 -15.31 36.47 -18.70
C LEU A 71 -13.96 35.71 -18.76
N THR A 72 -13.02 36.21 -19.58
CA THR A 72 -11.70 35.61 -19.72
C THR A 72 -10.89 35.72 -18.42
N SER A 73 -10.98 36.85 -17.71
CA SER A 73 -10.35 37.07 -16.40
C SER A 73 -10.92 36.14 -15.30
N ILE A 74 -12.23 35.87 -15.34
CA ILE A 74 -12.91 34.96 -14.42
C ILE A 74 -12.46 33.52 -14.67
N ILE A 75 -12.45 33.10 -15.93
CA ILE A 75 -12.03 31.75 -16.32
C ILE A 75 -10.55 31.54 -15.96
N THR A 76 -9.69 32.51 -16.22
CA THR A 76 -8.27 32.42 -15.84
C THR A 76 -8.07 32.38 -14.32
N MET A 77 -8.80 33.17 -13.54
CA MET A 77 -8.78 33.09 -12.06
C MET A 77 -9.23 31.71 -11.56
N LEU A 78 -10.32 31.15 -12.11
CA LEU A 78 -10.78 29.81 -11.75
C LEU A 78 -9.74 28.73 -12.09
N ILE A 79 -9.12 28.82 -13.26
CA ILE A 79 -8.04 27.90 -13.67
C ILE A 79 -6.85 28.03 -12.71
N ILE A 80 -6.45 29.24 -12.33
CA ILE A 80 -5.35 29.48 -11.38
C ILE A 80 -5.70 28.94 -9.98
N CYS A 81 -6.95 29.00 -9.54
CA CYS A 81 -7.36 28.45 -8.25
C CYS A 81 -7.44 26.92 -8.25
N ILE A 82 -7.89 26.30 -9.34
CA ILE A 82 -8.14 24.85 -9.41
C ILE A 82 -6.87 24.08 -9.83
N SER A 83 -6.02 24.67 -10.67
CA SER A 83 -4.81 24.02 -11.21
C SER A 83 -3.81 23.55 -10.14
N PRO A 84 -3.46 24.36 -9.11
CA PRO A 84 -2.56 23.94 -8.04
C PRO A 84 -3.11 22.73 -7.26
N VAL A 85 -4.43 22.63 -7.10
CA VAL A 85 -5.07 21.52 -6.41
C VAL A 85 -5.09 20.26 -7.27
N GLY A 86 -5.31 20.40 -8.57
CA GLY A 86 -5.17 19.30 -9.53
C GLY A 86 -3.73 18.76 -9.57
N LEU A 87 -2.74 19.65 -9.64
CA LEU A 87 -1.31 19.30 -9.60
C LEU A 87 -0.93 18.66 -8.26
N TRP A 88 -1.43 19.19 -7.15
CA TRP A 88 -1.26 18.62 -5.82
C TRP A 88 -1.78 17.19 -5.75
N PHE A 89 -3.00 16.97 -6.25
CA PHE A 89 -3.63 15.64 -6.26
C PHE A 89 -2.84 14.66 -7.12
N ALA A 90 -2.44 15.06 -8.32
CA ALA A 90 -1.61 14.24 -9.21
C ALA A 90 -0.27 13.89 -8.56
N TYR A 91 0.35 14.85 -7.86
CA TYR A 91 1.60 14.65 -7.14
C TYR A 91 1.45 13.67 -5.96
N CYS A 92 0.39 13.80 -5.16
CA CYS A 92 0.08 12.87 -4.07
C CYS A 92 -0.17 11.45 -4.60
N TYR A 93 -0.97 11.33 -5.65
CA TYR A 93 -1.27 10.05 -6.30
C TYR A 93 0.00 9.37 -6.84
N TYR A 94 0.90 10.14 -7.46
CA TYR A 94 2.17 9.62 -7.94
C TYR A 94 3.04 9.07 -6.81
N ARG A 95 3.10 9.76 -5.66
CA ARG A 95 3.87 9.30 -4.50
C ARG A 95 3.30 8.03 -3.88
N GLU A 96 1.97 7.94 -3.74
CA GLU A 96 1.33 6.72 -3.22
C GLU A 96 1.55 5.54 -4.16
N LYS A 97 1.43 5.74 -5.47
CA LYS A 97 1.70 4.69 -6.46
C LYS A 97 3.16 4.21 -6.41
N LYS A 98 4.11 5.13 -6.19
CA LYS A 98 5.53 4.80 -6.01
C LYS A 98 5.77 3.98 -4.73
N ALA A 99 5.12 4.34 -3.63
CA ALA A 99 5.20 3.58 -2.37
C ALA A 99 4.62 2.17 -2.53
N PHE A 100 3.44 2.07 -3.17
CA PHE A 100 2.80 0.78 -3.45
C PHE A 100 3.68 -0.11 -4.33
N LYS A 101 4.27 0.44 -5.40
CA LYS A 101 5.16 -0.32 -6.29
C LYS A 101 6.38 -0.89 -5.56
N LYS A 102 7.01 -0.10 -4.69
CA LYS A 102 8.13 -0.59 -3.87
C LYS A 102 7.70 -1.73 -2.93
N ALA A 103 6.56 -1.57 -2.26
CA ALA A 103 6.04 -2.59 -1.35
C ALA A 103 5.71 -3.89 -2.10
N SER A 104 5.13 -3.80 -3.30
CA SER A 104 4.86 -4.97 -4.13
C SER A 104 6.13 -5.65 -4.63
N ASP A 105 7.15 -4.87 -5.04
CA ASP A 105 8.43 -5.43 -5.50
C ASP A 105 9.15 -6.17 -4.37
N PHE A 106 9.09 -5.64 -3.14
CA PHE A 106 9.65 -6.29 -1.95
C PHE A 106 8.92 -7.59 -1.61
N ALA A 107 7.59 -7.58 -1.59
CA ALA A 107 6.79 -8.79 -1.35
C ALA A 107 7.08 -9.88 -2.41
N ALA A 108 7.28 -9.50 -3.67
CA ALA A 108 7.65 -10.42 -4.73
C ALA A 108 9.06 -11.02 -4.57
N MET A 109 10.03 -10.26 -4.05
CA MET A 109 11.35 -10.80 -3.69
C MET A 109 11.24 -11.78 -2.52
N HIS A 110 10.49 -11.43 -1.48
CA HIS A 110 10.33 -12.27 -0.31
C HIS A 110 9.59 -13.59 -0.61
N ALA A 111 8.60 -13.57 -1.50
CA ALA A 111 7.93 -14.77 -1.98
C ALA A 111 8.90 -15.74 -2.67
N ARG A 112 9.83 -15.23 -3.48
CA ARG A 112 10.86 -16.04 -4.15
C ARG A 112 11.84 -16.67 -3.14
N TRP A 113 12.28 -15.92 -2.13
CA TRP A 113 13.12 -16.48 -1.06
C TRP A 113 12.44 -17.59 -0.27
N GLN A 114 11.12 -17.50 -0.06
CA GLN A 114 10.34 -18.55 0.60
C GLN A 114 10.28 -19.82 -0.26
N GLU A 115 10.08 -19.69 -1.58
CA GLU A 115 10.08 -20.83 -2.50
C GLU A 115 11.45 -21.52 -2.55
N GLU A 116 12.55 -20.76 -2.62
CA GLU A 116 13.91 -21.28 -2.61
C GLU A 116 14.21 -22.07 -1.32
N LYS A 117 13.84 -21.52 -0.15
CA LYS A 117 14.02 -22.19 1.14
C LYS A 117 13.19 -23.48 1.26
N ILE A 118 12.03 -23.56 0.63
CA ILE A 118 11.22 -24.78 0.58
C ILE A 118 11.89 -25.82 -0.32
N HIS A 119 12.39 -25.41 -1.49
CA HIS A 119 13.14 -26.29 -2.39
C HIS A 119 14.38 -26.88 -1.71
N ASP A 120 15.17 -26.06 -1.00
CA ASP A 120 16.36 -26.54 -0.27
C ASP A 120 16.00 -27.53 0.83
N ARG A 121 14.94 -27.26 1.61
CA ARG A 121 14.45 -28.18 2.64
C ARG A 121 13.99 -29.51 2.05
N TYR A 122 13.32 -29.46 0.89
CA TYR A 122 12.89 -30.66 0.18
C TYR A 122 14.07 -31.46 -0.39
N ALA A 123 15.09 -30.79 -0.91
CA ALA A 123 16.32 -31.43 -1.38
C ALA A 123 17.10 -32.10 -0.22
N ASP A 124 17.20 -31.45 0.95
CA ASP A 124 17.81 -32.07 2.14
C ASP A 124 17.02 -33.28 2.63
N TYR A 125 15.68 -33.23 2.58
CA TYR A 125 14.83 -34.37 2.88
C TYR A 125 15.12 -35.55 1.93
N GLN A 126 15.12 -35.30 0.61
CA GLN A 126 15.42 -36.34 -0.38
C GLN A 126 16.83 -36.93 -0.20
N TYR A 127 17.83 -36.09 0.08
CA TYR A 127 19.19 -36.56 0.33
C TYR A 127 19.30 -37.46 1.56
N ARG A 128 18.51 -37.20 2.61
CA ARG A 128 18.44 -38.07 3.80
C ARG A 128 17.70 -39.37 3.53
N THR A 129 16.67 -39.36 2.69
CA THR A 129 15.89 -40.57 2.36
C THR A 129 16.56 -41.45 1.30
N ASP A 130 17.35 -40.88 0.38
CA ASP A 130 18.01 -41.60 -0.71
C ASP A 130 19.38 -42.20 -0.31
N LYS A 131 19.88 -41.90 0.90
CA LYS A 131 21.01 -42.64 1.46
C LYS A 131 20.53 -44.00 1.97
N PRO A 132 20.99 -45.12 1.40
CA PRO A 132 20.78 -46.41 2.03
C PRO A 132 21.50 -46.40 3.39
N GLU A 133 20.73 -46.50 4.48
CA GLU A 133 21.26 -46.65 5.83
C GLU A 133 22.03 -47.98 5.95
N ASP A 134 23.34 -47.94 5.79
CA ASP A 134 24.27 -48.88 6.44
C ASP A 134 24.38 -48.55 7.94
N SER A 135 23.23 -48.44 8.61
CA SER A 135 23.13 -48.29 10.06
C SER A 135 21.80 -48.86 10.51
N LYS A 136 21.83 -50.18 10.80
CA LYS A 136 20.87 -51.00 11.55
C LYS A 136 19.50 -50.36 11.84
N PRO A 137 18.39 -50.99 11.42
CA PRO A 137 17.06 -50.50 11.73
C PRO A 137 16.86 -50.58 13.25
N LYS A 138 16.71 -49.42 13.90
CA LYS A 138 15.94 -49.40 15.14
C LYS A 138 14.50 -49.64 14.73
N ALA A 139 14.03 -50.86 15.00
CA ALA A 139 12.61 -51.14 15.14
C ALA A 139 11.98 -49.98 15.90
N ASP A 140 10.99 -49.34 15.27
CA ASP A 140 9.99 -48.36 15.75
C ASP A 140 9.50 -47.49 14.56
N ALA A 141 9.53 -48.02 13.33
CA ALA A 141 9.07 -47.33 12.12
C ALA A 141 7.54 -47.41 11.99
N ASP A 142 6.83 -47.02 13.05
CA ASP A 142 5.41 -46.71 12.97
C ASP A 142 5.28 -45.26 12.49
N LEU A 143 4.86 -45.11 11.23
CA LEU A 143 4.31 -43.92 10.59
C LEU A 143 4.82 -42.56 11.10
N PHE A 144 5.90 -42.05 10.49
CA PHE A 144 6.25 -40.63 10.58
C PHE A 144 5.29 -39.80 9.70
N GLU A 145 4.07 -39.55 10.18
CA GLU A 145 3.16 -38.61 9.53
C GLU A 145 3.60 -37.16 9.83
N PRO A 146 3.74 -36.30 8.81
CA PRO A 146 4.10 -34.90 9.01
C PRO A 146 3.01 -34.17 9.81
N ARG A 147 3.38 -33.62 10.96
CA ARG A 147 2.45 -32.90 11.84
C ARG A 147 2.49 -31.41 11.52
N VAL A 148 1.32 -30.82 11.32
CA VAL A 148 1.18 -29.39 11.05
C VAL A 148 0.82 -28.66 12.35
N CYS A 149 1.65 -27.72 12.77
CA CYS A 149 1.39 -26.90 13.94
C CYS A 149 0.12 -26.07 13.73
N ARG A 150 -0.93 -26.30 14.53
CA ARG A 150 -2.21 -25.56 14.44
C ARG A 150 -2.06 -24.05 14.65
N ARG A 151 -1.03 -23.61 15.37
CA ARG A 151 -0.83 -22.18 15.70
C ARG A 151 -0.16 -21.37 14.59
N CYS A 152 0.91 -21.90 14.00
CA CYS A 152 1.71 -21.17 13.01
C CYS A 152 1.70 -21.81 11.61
N GLY A 153 1.09 -22.97 11.45
CA GLY A 153 1.08 -23.70 10.18
C GLY A 153 2.40 -24.35 9.80
N ASN A 154 3.42 -24.29 10.68
CA ASN A 154 4.71 -24.92 10.43
C ASN A 154 4.54 -26.45 10.36
N VAL A 155 5.09 -27.06 9.31
CA VAL A 155 5.06 -28.51 9.10
C VAL A 155 6.35 -29.09 9.66
N GLN A 156 6.23 -30.02 10.59
CA GLN A 156 7.38 -30.65 11.23
C GLN A 156 7.37 -32.15 11.00
N PHE A 157 8.58 -32.65 10.78
CA PHE A 157 8.88 -34.05 10.56
C PHE A 157 9.63 -34.66 11.75
N ASP A 158 9.84 -33.87 12.81
CA ASP A 158 10.45 -34.32 14.05
C ASP A 158 9.38 -34.75 15.08
N MET A 159 9.75 -35.66 15.98
CA MET A 159 8.90 -36.07 17.10
C MET A 159 8.87 -35.03 18.23
N SER A 160 9.24 -33.77 17.96
CA SER A 160 9.25 -32.76 19.01
C SER A 160 7.84 -32.48 19.52
N ASP A 161 7.67 -32.44 20.84
CA ASP A 161 6.40 -32.05 21.46
C ASP A 161 6.10 -30.57 21.25
N LYS A 162 7.05 -29.79 20.74
CA LYS A 162 6.96 -28.34 20.60
C LYS A 162 7.36 -27.89 19.22
N CYS A 163 6.61 -26.94 18.69
CA CYS A 163 6.94 -26.34 17.42
C CYS A 163 8.29 -25.62 17.44
N SER A 164 9.21 -26.06 16.58
CA SER A 164 10.53 -25.46 16.36
C SER A 164 10.48 -23.98 16.00
N GLU A 165 9.36 -23.49 15.48
CA GLU A 165 9.21 -22.11 15.01
C GLU A 165 8.46 -21.21 15.99
N CYS A 166 7.48 -21.74 16.72
CA CYS A 166 6.66 -20.93 17.64
C CYS A 166 6.61 -21.44 19.10
N GLY A 167 7.34 -22.51 19.40
CA GLY A 167 7.44 -23.14 20.74
C GLY A 167 6.14 -23.71 21.29
N THR A 168 5.08 -23.76 20.49
CA THR A 168 3.75 -24.23 20.92
C THR A 168 3.67 -25.73 20.87
N ASP A 169 3.02 -26.34 21.85
CA ASP A 169 2.89 -27.79 21.93
C ASP A 169 2.17 -28.34 20.67
N MET A 170 2.67 -29.46 20.16
CA MET A 170 2.14 -30.17 19.00
C MET A 170 1.06 -31.12 19.51
N ASP A 171 -0.21 -30.82 19.22
CA ASP A 171 -1.33 -31.70 19.61
C ASP A 171 -1.08 -33.12 19.05
N ILE A 172 -0.99 -34.11 19.94
CA ILE A 172 -0.96 -35.53 19.63
C ILE A 172 -2.42 -36.00 19.66
N ASP A 173 -3.05 -36.13 18.49
CA ASP A 173 -4.30 -36.88 18.34
C ASP A 173 -3.96 -38.36 18.05
#